data_AF-A0A7Y9QUJ5-F1
#
_entry.id   AF-A0A7Y9QUJ5-F1
#
_cell.length_a   1.000
_cell.length_b   1.000
_cell.length_c   1.000
_cell.angle_alpha   90.00
_cell.angle_beta   90.00
_cell.angle_gamma   90.00
#
_symmetry.space_group_name_H-M   'P 1'
#
loop_
_entity.id
_entity.type
_entity.pdbx_description
1 polymer ?
#
loop_
_entity_poly.entity_id
_entity_poly.type
_entity_poly.pdbx_seq_one_letter_code
_entity_poly.pdbx_strand_id
1 'polypeptide(L)'
;MKHTTESRSAAGVGDSDHGEPTEYQRTSDRARSLGYSITPTEIEGTPAFLVSRGCMSRMLPGLAEVDRFLIRAGACDGDKAGGNRDE
;
A
#
# COMPACT_ATOMS: atom_id res chain seq x y z
N MET A 1 -36.21 10.77 44.75
CA MET A 1 -34.74 10.72 44.61
C MET A 1 -34.28 9.47 45.38
N LYS A 2 -33.63 8.42 44.88
CA LYS A 2 -32.81 8.20 43.68
C LYS A 2 -32.87 6.71 43.25
N HIS A 3 -33.01 6.51 41.93
CA HIS A 3 -32.48 5.47 41.04
C HIS A 3 -32.61 3.96 41.36
N THR A 4 -33.52 3.34 40.61
CA THR A 4 -33.40 2.03 39.96
C THR A 4 -32.09 1.90 39.16
N THR A 5 -31.57 0.67 39.04
CA THR A 5 -31.19 -0.01 37.77
C THR A 5 -30.05 -1.00 37.98
N GLU A 6 -30.40 -2.27 37.82
CA GLU A 6 -29.50 -3.39 37.55
C GLU A 6 -28.51 -3.05 36.43
N SER A 7 -27.21 -3.28 36.64
CA SER A 7 -26.26 -3.34 35.52
C SER A 7 -26.25 -4.77 34.96
N ARG A 8 -27.16 -5.00 34.01
CA ARG A 8 -27.12 -6.11 33.04
C ARG A 8 -26.09 -5.81 31.95
N SER A 9 -25.30 -6.83 31.62
CA SER A 9 -24.73 -7.12 30.29
C SER A 9 -23.72 -6.07 29.77
N ALA A 10 -22.86 -6.31 28.79
CA ALA A 10 -22.74 -7.29 27.72
C ALA A 10 -21.26 -7.24 27.25
N ALA A 11 -20.64 -8.34 26.85
CA ALA A 11 -20.52 -8.78 25.44
C ALA A 11 -19.44 -8.05 24.62
N GLY A 12 -18.61 -8.86 23.94
CA GLY A 12 -17.85 -8.49 22.74
C GLY A 12 -16.68 -7.52 23.01
N VAL A 13 -15.65 -7.41 22.19
CA VAL A 13 -15.48 -7.83 20.80
C VAL A 13 -13.96 -7.99 20.66
N GLY A 14 -13.47 -9.21 20.50
CA GLY A 14 -12.17 -9.42 19.87
C GLY A 14 -12.37 -9.21 18.38
N ASP A 15 -12.61 -7.96 17.98
CA ASP A 15 -12.69 -7.59 16.58
C ASP A 15 -11.27 -7.82 16.07
N SER A 16 -11.08 -8.93 15.37
CA SER A 16 -9.95 -9.03 14.46
C SER A 16 -10.10 -7.82 13.57
N ASP A 17 -9.18 -6.87 13.73
CA ASP A 17 -9.08 -5.68 12.90
C ASP A 17 -8.98 -6.16 11.45
N HIS A 18 -10.13 -6.38 10.82
CA HIS A 18 -10.33 -6.34 9.38
C HIS A 18 -10.29 -4.86 8.97
N GLY A 19 -9.25 -4.15 9.46
CA GLY A 19 -8.94 -2.82 9.03
C GLY A 19 -8.66 -2.87 7.54
N GLU A 20 -9.31 -1.98 6.80
CA GLU A 20 -8.99 -1.77 5.40
C GLU A 20 -7.47 -1.69 5.24
N PRO A 21 -6.88 -2.37 4.24
CA PRO A 21 -5.43 -2.36 4.06
C PRO A 21 -4.95 -0.91 4.01
N THR A 22 -3.89 -0.60 4.77
CA THR A 22 -3.35 0.76 4.78
C THR A 22 -2.93 1.18 3.37
N GLU A 23 -2.87 2.48 3.09
CA GLU A 23 -2.40 2.97 1.79
C GLU A 23 -1.02 2.38 1.42
N TYR A 24 -0.13 2.30 2.40
CA TYR A 24 1.16 1.64 2.25
C TYR A 24 1.05 0.16 1.85
N GLN A 25 0.12 -0.58 2.46
CA GLN A 25 -0.09 -1.99 2.15
C GLN A 25 -0.52 -2.16 0.69
N ARG A 26 -1.53 -1.39 0.24
CA ARG A 26 -1.99 -1.41 -1.15
C ARG A 26 -0.88 -1.06 -2.14
N THR A 27 -0.11 -0.01 -1.87
CA THR A 27 1.00 0.39 -2.75
C THR A 27 2.11 -0.65 -2.75
N SER A 28 2.41 -1.27 -1.62
CA SER A 28 3.41 -2.34 -1.50
C SER A 28 3.01 -3.59 -2.28
N ASP A 29 1.74 -3.98 -2.23
CA ASP A 29 1.24 -5.14 -2.97
C ASP A 29 1.25 -4.89 -4.49
N ARG A 30 0.90 -3.67 -4.92
CA ARG A 30 1.06 -3.25 -6.33
C ARG A 30 2.52 -3.23 -6.77
N ALA A 31 3.44 -2.76 -5.92
CA ALA A 31 4.86 -2.76 -6.24
C ALA A 31 5.37 -4.18 -6.48
N ARG A 32 5.00 -5.11 -5.58
CA ARG A 32 5.36 -6.52 -5.66
C ARG A 32 4.84 -7.18 -6.94
N SER A 33 3.59 -6.92 -7.32
CA SER A 33 3.02 -7.49 -8.56
C SER A 33 3.75 -7.01 -9.83
N LEU A 34 4.36 -5.82 -9.77
CA LEU A 34 5.18 -5.24 -10.83
C LEU A 34 6.69 -5.58 -10.71
N GLY A 35 7.07 -6.43 -9.73
CA GLY A 35 8.46 -6.83 -9.51
C GLY A 35 9.34 -5.76 -8.83
N TYR A 36 8.71 -4.80 -8.15
CA TYR A 36 9.40 -3.79 -7.34
C TYR A 36 9.36 -4.15 -5.85
N SER A 37 10.42 -3.75 -5.14
CA SER A 37 10.45 -3.69 -3.68
C SER A 37 10.41 -2.23 -3.22
N ILE A 38 9.57 -1.93 -2.23
CA ILE A 38 9.53 -0.62 -1.57
C ILE A 38 10.14 -0.76 -0.17
N THR A 39 11.06 0.13 0.17
CA THR A 39 11.65 0.24 1.50
C THR A 39 11.45 1.67 2.01
N PRO A 40 10.75 1.86 3.14
CA PRO A 40 10.67 3.16 3.81
C PRO A 40 12.07 3.63 4.20
N THR A 41 12.36 4.91 4.00
CA THR A 41 13.65 5.54 4.32
C THR A 41 13.44 7.02 4.65
N GLU A 42 14.51 7.73 4.98
CA GLU A 42 14.49 9.16 5.24
C GLU A 42 15.64 9.87 4.52
N ILE A 43 15.38 11.09 4.04
CA ILE A 43 16.39 11.99 3.43
C ILE A 43 16.31 13.30 4.19
N GLU A 44 17.39 13.68 4.87
CA GLU A 44 17.45 14.95 5.60
C GLU A 44 16.26 15.17 6.55
N GLY A 45 15.76 14.09 7.18
CA GLY A 45 14.61 14.11 8.09
C GLY A 45 13.24 14.13 7.39
N THR A 46 13.19 13.99 6.07
CA THR A 46 11.94 13.88 5.31
C THR A 46 11.65 12.42 4.95
N PRO A 47 10.46 11.89 5.25
CA PRO A 47 10.06 10.54 4.86
C PRO A 47 10.12 10.33 3.35
N ALA A 48 10.80 9.27 2.94
CA ALA A 48 11.00 8.89 1.56
C ALA A 48 10.87 7.37 1.39
N PHE A 49 10.84 6.93 0.13
CA PHE A 49 10.76 5.52 -0.21
C PHE A 49 11.82 5.18 -1.23
N LEU A 50 12.60 4.14 -0.94
CA LEU A 50 13.48 3.51 -1.90
C LEU A 50 12.68 2.45 -2.67
N VAL A 51 12.53 2.65 -3.97
CA VAL A 51 11.84 1.74 -4.88
C VAL A 51 12.89 1.07 -5.75
N SER A 52 12.97 -0.26 -5.69
CA SER A 52 14.00 -1.03 -6.42
C SER A 52 13.38 -2.13 -7.29
N ARG A 53 13.97 -2.37 -8.47
CA ARG A 53 13.66 -3.51 -9.36
C ARG A 53 14.96 -4.02 -9.96
N GLY A 54 15.33 -5.25 -9.61
CA GLY A 54 16.63 -5.82 -9.99
C GLY A 54 17.79 -4.96 -9.48
N CYS A 55 18.68 -4.54 -10.36
CA CYS A 55 19.85 -3.70 -10.03
C CYS A 55 19.55 -2.18 -10.05
N MET A 56 18.31 -1.78 -10.31
CA MET A 56 17.92 -0.38 -10.39
C MET A 56 17.18 0.04 -9.13
N SER A 57 17.55 1.19 -8.57
CA SER A 57 16.90 1.79 -7.41
C SER A 57 16.61 3.26 -7.66
N ARG A 58 15.46 3.72 -7.19
CA ARG A 58 15.05 5.12 -7.25
C ARG A 58 14.46 5.55 -5.91
N MET A 59 14.82 6.75 -5.51
CA MET A 59 14.30 7.36 -4.29
C MET A 59 13.16 8.31 -4.64
N LEU A 60 12.03 8.20 -3.93
CA LEU A 60 10.83 9.00 -4.17
C LEU A 60 10.32 9.61 -2.85
N PRO A 61 9.94 10.90 -2.85
CA PRO A 61 9.43 11.56 -1.66
C PRO A 61 7.95 11.19 -1.46
N GLY A 62 7.69 10.34 -0.46
CA GLY A 62 6.32 9.96 -0.07
C GLY A 62 5.65 8.89 -0.94
N LEU A 63 4.56 8.34 -0.39
CA LEU A 63 3.79 7.24 -0.99
C LEU A 63 3.09 7.63 -2.31
N ALA A 64 2.59 8.86 -2.40
CA ALA A 64 1.88 9.34 -3.59
C ALA A 64 2.75 9.40 -4.86
N GLU A 65 4.06 9.67 -4.72
CA GLU A 65 5.02 9.62 -5.84
C GLU A 65 5.34 8.16 -6.22
N VAL A 66 5.45 7.28 -5.22
CA VAL A 66 5.63 5.83 -5.46
C VAL A 66 4.45 5.26 -6.24
N ASP A 67 3.22 5.57 -5.84
CA ASP A 67 2.02 5.06 -6.52
C ASP A 67 1.94 5.55 -7.98
N ARG A 68 2.22 6.84 -8.23
CA ARG A 68 2.30 7.40 -9.59
C ARG A 68 3.40 6.74 -10.43
N PHE A 69 4.56 6.47 -9.84
CA PHE A 69 5.64 5.75 -10.51
C PHE A 69 5.20 4.33 -10.90
N LEU A 70 4.57 3.59 -9.99
CA LEU A 70 4.09 2.23 -10.22
C LEU A 70 2.98 2.17 -11.27
N ILE A 71 2.01 3.09 -11.24
CA ILE A 71 0.96 3.19 -12.27
C ILE A 71 1.61 3.35 -13.65
N ARG A 72 2.60 4.23 -13.77
CA ARG A 72 3.31 4.47 -15.03
C ARG A 72 4.12 3.25 -15.47
N ALA A 73 4.84 2.61 -14.53
CA ALA A 73 5.60 1.40 -14.83
C ALA A 73 4.69 0.24 -15.29
N GLY A 74 3.57 0.03 -14.59
CA GLY A 74 2.58 -0.98 -14.93
C GLY A 74 1.89 -0.72 -16.27
N ALA A 75 1.66 0.54 -16.64
CA ALA A 75 1.15 0.88 -17.97
C ALA A 75 2.16 0.50 -19.08
N CYS A 76 3.46 0.75 -18.88
CA CYS A 76 4.49 0.38 -19.86
C CYS A 76 4.71 -1.14 -19.99
N ASP A 77 4.64 -1.89 -18.89
CA ASP A 77 4.72 -3.35 -18.91
C ASP A 77 3.41 -3.99 -19.44
N GLY A 78 2.25 -3.39 -19.15
CA GLY A 78 0.93 -3.81 -19.66
C GLY A 78 0.75 -3.58 -21.16
N ASP A 79 1.32 -2.52 -21.71
CA ASP A 79 1.34 -2.26 -23.16
C ASP A 79 2.14 -3.33 -23.92
N LYS A 80 3.19 -3.87 -23.29
CA LYS A 80 3.95 -5.01 -23.85
C LYS A 80 3.25 -6.37 -23.70
N ALA A 81 2.30 -6.49 -22.77
CA ALA A 81 1.48 -7.69 -22.62
C ALA A 81 0.26 -7.73 -23.57
N GLY A 82 -0.12 -6.59 -24.18
CA GLY A 82 -1.20 -6.47 -25.16
C GLY A 82 -0.79 -6.69 -26.63
N GLY A 83 0.42 -7.18 -26.87
CA GLY A 83 0.98 -7.41 -28.20
C GLY A 83 0.67 -8.78 -28.82
N ASN A 84 -0.44 -9.43 -28.44
CA ASN A 84 -1.08 -10.42 -29.31
C ASN A 84 -2.37 -9.78 -29.83
N ARG A 85 -2.24 -8.95 -30.88
CA ARG A 85 -3.33 -8.85 -31.84
C ARG A 85 -3.26 -10.15 -32.63
N ASP A 86 -4.11 -11.11 -32.26
CA ASP A 86 -4.46 -12.20 -33.16
C ASP A 86 -4.96 -11.56 -34.47
N GLU A 87 -4.14 -11.67 -35.52
CA GLU A 87 -4.59 -11.65 -36.92
C GLU A 87 -5.35 -12.97 -37.21
#